data_AF-A0A532D165-F1
#
_entry.id   AF-A0A532D165-F1
#
_cell.length_a   1.000
_cell.length_b   1.000
_cell.length_c   1.000
_cell.angle_alpha   90.00
_cell.angle_beta   90.00
_cell.angle_gamma   90.00
#
_symmetry.space_group_name_H-M   'P 1'
#
loop_
_entity.id
_entity.type
_entity.pdbx_description
1 polymer ?
#
loop_
_entity_poly.entity_id
_entity_poly.type
_entity_poly.pdbx_seq_one_letter_code
_entity_poly.pdbx_strand_id
1 'polypeptide(L)'
;MVLLSVQRLLHRGAITNLAKMLSRMHQADVARVITHLSSPKEKREVFELVRGESKRGQVLSELDSDSINQVLADLLHSDIAWLIKDLGPDDAAYLLGVLPEERAKEILSLMREEDSTEVADLLKYP
;
A
#
# COMPACT_ATOMS: atom_id res chain seq x y z
N MET A 1 10.30 -16.04 11.84
CA MET A 1 11.66 -15.43 11.90
C MET A 1 11.74 -14.02 11.31
N VAL A 2 11.10 -13.75 10.16
CA VAL A 2 11.18 -12.44 9.47
C VAL A 2 10.51 -11.30 10.26
N LEU A 3 9.25 -11.46 10.71
CA LEU A 3 8.51 -10.45 11.47
C LEU A 3 9.27 -9.94 12.71
N LEU A 4 9.79 -10.85 13.53
CA LEU A 4 10.58 -10.51 14.72
C LEU A 4 11.86 -9.74 14.39
N SER A 5 12.44 -9.96 13.20
CA SER A 5 13.61 -9.22 12.74
C SER A 5 13.22 -7.81 12.30
N VAL A 6 12.09 -7.65 11.62
CA VAL A 6 11.52 -6.34 11.25
C VAL A 6 11.23 -5.52 12.50
N GLN A 7 10.44 -6.06 13.45
CA GLN A 7 10.10 -5.37 14.70
C GLN A 7 11.36 -4.94 15.47
N ARG A 8 12.35 -5.84 15.60
CA ARG A 8 13.60 -5.54 16.28
C ARG A 8 14.38 -4.42 15.59
N LEU A 9 14.45 -4.40 14.26
CA LEU A 9 15.14 -3.35 13.51
C LEU A 9 14.41 -2.02 13.60
N LEU A 10 13.07 -2.04 13.55
CA LEU A 10 12.22 -0.87 13.67
C LEU A 10 12.37 -0.22 15.05
N HIS A 11 12.22 -0.99 16.14
CA HIS A 11 12.37 -0.49 17.52
C HIS A 11 13.77 0.03 17.85
N ARG A 12 14.81 -0.49 17.18
CA ARG A 12 16.19 -0.02 17.34
C ARG A 12 16.53 1.19 16.46
N GLY A 13 15.60 1.67 15.65
CA GLY A 13 15.87 2.74 14.67
C GLY A 13 16.90 2.34 13.61
N ALA A 14 17.09 1.05 13.34
CA ALA A 14 18.06 0.53 12.37
C ALA A 14 17.52 0.64 10.93
N ILE A 15 17.06 1.84 10.56
CA ILE A 15 16.27 2.12 9.36
C ILE A 15 16.98 1.69 8.07
N THR A 16 18.28 1.98 7.95
CA THR A 16 19.08 1.58 6.78
C THR A 16 19.11 0.06 6.58
N ASN A 17 19.20 -0.70 7.67
CA ASN A 17 19.23 -2.16 7.62
C ASN A 17 17.85 -2.72 7.31
N LEU A 18 16.81 -2.12 7.89
CA LEU A 18 15.42 -2.49 7.60
C LEU A 18 15.08 -2.25 6.13
N ALA A 19 15.37 -1.07 5.58
CA ALA A 19 15.12 -0.75 4.18
C ALA A 19 15.88 -1.71 3.23
N LYS A 20 17.14 -2.04 3.54
CA LYS A 20 17.92 -3.04 2.78
C LYS A 20 17.25 -4.42 2.83
N MET A 21 16.75 -4.84 3.98
CA MET A 21 16.05 -6.11 4.12
C MET A 21 14.75 -6.14 3.30
N LEU A 22 13.90 -5.11 3.43
CA LEU A 22 12.64 -4.97 2.69
C LEU A 22 12.87 -4.92 1.17
N SER A 23 13.97 -4.31 0.71
CA SER A 23 14.30 -4.24 -0.72
C SER A 23 14.48 -5.61 -1.37
N ARG A 24 14.93 -6.61 -0.60
CA ARG A 24 15.20 -7.98 -1.08
C ARG A 24 14.00 -8.92 -0.91
N MET A 25 12.97 -8.50 -0.19
CA MET A 25 11.77 -9.29 0.04
C MET A 25 10.81 -9.19 -1.13
N HIS A 26 10.05 -10.26 -1.37
CA HIS A 26 8.90 -10.24 -2.26
C HIS A 26 7.80 -9.34 -1.67
N GLN A 27 6.96 -8.77 -2.52
CA GLN A 27 5.93 -7.80 -2.18
C GLN A 27 4.90 -8.42 -1.23
N ALA A 28 4.40 -9.62 -1.57
CA ALA A 28 3.56 -10.43 -0.69
C ALA A 28 4.18 -10.71 0.70
N ASP A 29 5.50 -10.90 0.80
CA ASP A 29 6.17 -11.11 2.09
C ASP A 29 6.22 -9.82 2.92
N VAL A 30 6.44 -8.68 2.25
CA VAL A 30 6.40 -7.35 2.89
C VAL A 30 4.98 -7.05 3.38
N ALA A 31 3.97 -7.30 2.55
CA ALA A 31 2.57 -7.14 2.92
C ALA A 31 2.22 -8.00 4.14
N ARG A 32 2.61 -9.29 4.15
CA ARG A 32 2.45 -10.17 5.32
C ARG A 32 3.10 -9.61 6.57
N VAL A 33 4.31 -9.06 6.47
CA VAL A 33 4.95 -8.42 7.62
C VAL A 33 4.11 -7.24 8.12
N ILE A 34 3.71 -6.34 7.22
CA ILE A 34 2.91 -5.15 7.56
C ILE A 34 1.61 -5.56 8.24
N THR A 35 0.85 -6.50 7.68
CA THR A 35 -0.39 -7.01 8.28
C THR A 35 -0.23 -7.45 9.75
N HIS A 36 0.89 -8.09 10.08
CA HIS A 36 1.13 -8.61 11.43
C HIS A 36 1.76 -7.60 12.41
N LEU A 37 2.07 -6.37 11.97
CA LEU A 37 2.52 -5.32 12.88
C LEU A 37 1.33 -4.81 13.70
N SER A 38 1.59 -4.58 14.99
CA SER A 38 0.52 -4.33 15.97
C SER A 38 0.04 -2.89 15.96
N SER A 39 0.84 -1.93 15.50
CA SER A 39 0.46 -0.51 15.48
C SER A 39 0.32 0.02 14.03
N PRO A 40 -0.70 0.86 13.76
CA PRO A 40 -0.84 1.55 12.48
C PRO A 40 0.40 2.39 12.12
N LYS A 41 1.07 2.93 13.13
CA LYS A 41 2.32 3.68 12.97
C LYS A 41 3.44 2.79 12.43
N GLU A 42 3.68 1.62 13.01
CA GLU A 42 4.71 0.70 12.53
C GLU A 42 4.40 0.17 11.12
N LYS A 43 3.12 -0.13 10.84
CA LYS A 43 2.67 -0.51 9.48
C LYS A 43 3.10 0.52 8.45
N ARG A 44 2.83 1.80 8.75
CA ARG A 44 3.16 2.92 7.89
C ARG A 44 4.66 3.15 7.76
N GLU A 45 5.40 3.14 8.87
CA GLU A 45 6.86 3.27 8.84
C GLU A 45 7.50 2.19 7.98
N VAL A 46 7.06 0.93 8.09
CA VAL A 46 7.57 -0.16 7.25
C VAL A 46 7.18 0.03 5.79
N PHE A 47 5.93 0.43 5.51
CA PHE A 47 5.46 0.71 4.16
C PHE A 47 6.26 1.84 3.47
N GLU A 48 6.55 2.92 4.19
CA GLU A 48 7.33 4.06 3.68
C GLU A 48 8.80 3.72 3.41
N LEU A 49 9.34 2.69 4.08
CA LEU A 49 10.71 2.20 3.84
C LEU A 49 10.84 1.31 2.60
N VAL A 50 9.72 0.87 2.00
CA VAL A 50 9.74 0.16 0.73
C VAL A 50 10.14 1.14 -0.37
N ARG A 51 11.27 0.86 -1.03
CA ARG A 51 11.82 1.72 -2.08
C ARG A 51 11.13 1.47 -3.42
N GLY A 52 10.69 2.55 -4.05
CA GLY A 52 10.06 2.57 -5.36
C GLY A 52 8.53 2.52 -5.27
N GLU A 53 7.89 3.43 -5.99
CA GLU A 53 6.44 3.62 -5.99
C GLU A 53 5.72 2.41 -6.58
N SER A 54 6.23 1.86 -7.69
CA SER A 54 5.72 0.61 -8.27
C SER A 54 5.78 -0.56 -7.29
N LYS A 55 6.87 -0.71 -6.53
CA LYS A 55 6.98 -1.76 -5.50
C LYS A 55 6.01 -1.52 -4.35
N ARG A 56 5.81 -0.26 -3.94
CA ARG A 56 4.80 0.11 -2.92
C ARG A 56 3.39 -0.18 -3.40
N GLY A 57 3.05 0.14 -4.65
CA GLY A 57 1.78 -0.24 -5.26
C GLY A 57 1.51 -1.73 -5.18
N GLN A 58 2.49 -2.55 -5.59
CA GLN A 58 2.39 -4.01 -5.50
C GLN A 58 2.35 -4.54 -4.06
N VAL A 59 2.89 -3.81 -3.09
CA VAL A 59 2.69 -4.16 -1.67
C VAL A 59 1.27 -3.84 -1.25
N LEU A 60 0.69 -2.72 -1.69
CA LEU A 60 -0.71 -2.37 -1.40
C LEU A 60 -1.67 -3.44 -1.91
N SER A 61 -1.50 -3.93 -3.14
CA SER A 61 -2.38 -4.95 -3.74
C SER A 61 -2.38 -6.29 -2.99
N GLU A 62 -1.35 -6.54 -2.17
CA GLU A 62 -1.19 -7.77 -1.38
C GLU A 62 -1.65 -7.61 0.08
N LEU A 63 -2.03 -6.40 0.50
CA LEU A 63 -2.47 -6.11 1.87
C LEU A 63 -3.97 -6.42 2.07
N ASP A 64 -4.32 -6.75 3.30
CA ASP A 64 -5.73 -6.78 3.72
C ASP A 64 -6.32 -5.37 3.88
N SER A 65 -7.65 -5.30 3.89
CA SER A 65 -8.41 -4.04 3.90
C SER A 65 -8.13 -3.15 5.12
N ASP A 66 -7.91 -3.75 6.30
CA ASP A 66 -7.56 -3.02 7.52
C ASP A 66 -6.18 -2.36 7.39
N SER A 67 -5.20 -3.12 6.89
CA SER A 67 -3.84 -2.64 6.71
C SER A 67 -3.75 -1.59 5.62
N ILE A 68 -4.49 -1.73 4.51
CA ILE A 68 -4.61 -0.71 3.46
C ILE A 68 -5.10 0.61 4.06
N ASN A 69 -6.20 0.58 4.81
CA ASN A 69 -6.75 1.78 5.45
C ASN A 69 -5.74 2.43 6.40
N GLN A 70 -5.02 1.62 7.19
CA GLN A 70 -4.04 2.12 8.17
C GLN A 70 -2.81 2.73 7.51
N VAL A 71 -2.28 2.14 6.43
CA VAL A 71 -1.10 2.68 5.75
C VAL A 71 -1.44 3.90 4.89
N LEU A 72 -2.65 3.98 4.33
CA LEU A 72 -3.10 5.08 3.47
C LEU A 72 -3.78 6.25 4.20
N ALA A 73 -3.97 6.18 5.52
CA ALA A 73 -4.83 7.13 6.23
C ALA A 73 -4.37 8.60 6.12
N ASP A 74 -3.04 8.84 6.10
CA ASP A 74 -2.48 10.20 6.03
C ASP A 74 -1.75 10.49 4.71
N LEU A 75 -1.87 9.60 3.72
CA LEU A 75 -1.35 9.89 2.38
C LEU A 75 -2.31 10.81 1.63
N LEU A 76 -1.74 11.74 0.87
CA LEU A 76 -2.49 12.61 -0.03
C LEU A 76 -3.10 11.77 -1.16
N HIS A 77 -4.30 12.17 -1.63
CA HIS A 77 -4.98 11.47 -2.72
C HIS A 77 -4.09 11.36 -3.98
N SER A 78 -3.29 12.39 -4.27
CA SER A 78 -2.34 12.39 -5.40
C SER A 78 -1.24 11.34 -5.24
N ASP A 79 -0.74 11.14 -4.02
CA ASP A 79 0.30 10.15 -3.76
C ASP A 79 -0.28 8.74 -3.89
N ILE A 80 -1.52 8.54 -3.43
CA ILE A 80 -2.22 7.25 -3.59
C ILE A 80 -2.44 6.95 -5.07
N ALA A 81 -2.96 7.92 -5.84
CA ALA A 81 -3.14 7.78 -7.29
C ALA A 81 -1.82 7.40 -7.99
N TRP A 82 -0.71 8.03 -7.58
CA TRP A 82 0.61 7.72 -8.12
C TRP A 82 1.12 6.32 -7.75
N LEU A 83 0.81 5.84 -6.53
CA LEU A 83 1.21 4.51 -6.07
C LEU A 83 0.47 3.39 -6.81
N ILE A 84 -0.80 3.61 -7.19
CA ILE A 84 -1.64 2.59 -7.82
C ILE A 84 -1.66 2.66 -9.36
N LYS A 85 -1.03 3.67 -9.96
CA LYS A 85 -1.07 3.90 -11.42
C LYS A 85 -0.53 2.73 -12.27
N ASP A 86 0.40 1.95 -11.72
CA ASP A 86 1.07 0.84 -12.41
C ASP A 86 0.44 -0.51 -12.07
N LEU A 87 -0.65 -0.52 -11.28
CA LEU A 87 -1.40 -1.72 -10.94
C LEU A 87 -2.38 -2.10 -12.05
N GLY A 88 -2.76 -3.38 -12.08
CA GLY A 88 -3.89 -3.81 -12.90
C GLY A 88 -5.20 -3.14 -12.45
N PRO A 89 -6.16 -2.96 -13.35
CA PRO A 89 -7.42 -2.29 -13.02
C PRO A 89 -8.20 -3.02 -11.93
N ASP A 90 -8.11 -4.36 -11.85
CA ASP A 90 -8.72 -5.18 -10.78
C ASP A 90 -8.14 -4.85 -9.40
N ASP A 91 -6.81 -4.79 -9.29
CA ASP A 91 -6.11 -4.47 -8.03
C ASP A 91 -6.38 -3.03 -7.60
N ALA A 92 -6.36 -2.09 -8.55
CA ALA A 92 -6.68 -0.70 -8.28
C ALA A 92 -8.14 -0.53 -7.84
N ALA A 93 -9.09 -1.23 -8.46
CA ALA A 93 -10.49 -1.23 -8.06
C ALA A 93 -10.68 -1.83 -6.66
N TYR A 94 -10.01 -2.95 -6.35
CA TYR A 94 -10.03 -3.51 -4.99
C TYR A 94 -9.52 -2.50 -3.96
N LEU A 95 -8.37 -1.87 -4.21
CA LEU A 95 -7.78 -0.87 -3.31
C LEU A 95 -8.69 0.33 -3.08
N LEU A 96 -9.28 0.88 -4.14
CA LEU A 96 -10.21 2.00 -4.02
C LEU A 96 -11.51 1.60 -3.34
N GLY A 97 -12.02 0.38 -3.56
CA GLY A 97 -13.22 -0.14 -2.92
C GLY A 97 -13.09 -0.36 -1.41
N VAL A 98 -11.86 -0.46 -0.90
CA VAL A 98 -11.56 -0.56 0.54
C VAL A 98 -11.60 0.81 1.24
N LEU A 99 -11.46 1.90 0.49
CA LEU A 99 -11.43 3.26 1.03
C LEU A 99 -12.84 3.86 1.14
N PRO A 100 -13.06 4.88 1.98
CA PRO A 100 -14.29 5.65 1.98
C PRO A 100 -14.61 6.18 0.57
N GLU A 101 -15.88 6.09 0.18
CA GLU A 101 -16.34 6.43 -1.18
C GLU A 101 -15.88 7.81 -1.65
N GLU A 102 -15.93 8.82 -0.76
CA GLU A 102 -15.46 10.17 -1.06
C GLU A 102 -13.96 10.19 -1.41
N ARG A 103 -13.12 9.48 -0.63
CA ARG A 103 -11.68 9.39 -0.91
C ARG A 103 -11.41 8.65 -2.21
N ALA A 104 -12.13 7.56 -2.45
CA ALA A 104 -11.98 6.77 -3.68
C ALA A 104 -12.29 7.62 -4.92
N LYS A 105 -13.38 8.41 -4.89
CA LYS A 105 -13.75 9.35 -5.97
C LYS A 105 -12.69 10.41 -6.22
N GLU A 106 -12.16 11.03 -5.17
CA GLU A 106 -11.09 12.02 -5.30
C GLU A 106 -9.83 11.41 -5.93
N ILE A 107 -9.41 10.22 -5.49
CA ILE A 107 -8.24 9.51 -6.04
C ILE A 107 -8.48 9.14 -7.52
N LEU A 108 -9.66 8.60 -7.84
CA LEU A 108 -10.05 8.22 -9.19
C LEU A 108 -9.97 9.41 -10.16
N SER A 109 -10.38 10.60 -9.71
CA SER A 109 -10.29 11.84 -10.52
C SER A 109 -8.85 12.31 -10.81
N LEU A 110 -7.87 11.81 -10.05
CA LEU A 110 -6.44 12.10 -10.23
C LEU A 110 -5.72 11.07 -11.10
N MET A 111 -6.39 9.97 -11.46
CA MET A 111 -5.86 8.95 -12.36
C MET A 111 -5.92 9.40 -13.82
N ARG A 112 -5.17 8.73 -14.70
CA ARG A 112 -5.32 8.95 -16.14
C ARG A 112 -6.71 8.49 -16.58
N GLU A 113 -7.29 9.17 -17.56
CA GLU A 113 -8.69 8.95 -17.99
C GLU A 113 -8.96 7.49 -18.40
N GLU A 114 -8.03 6.87 -19.12
CA GLU A 114 -8.09 5.46 -19.54
C GLU A 114 -8.13 4.53 -18.32
N ASP A 115 -7.12 4.62 -17.45
CA ASP A 115 -7.02 3.81 -16.21
C ASP A 115 -8.24 4.03 -15.30
N SER A 116 -8.69 5.29 -15.17
CA SER A 116 -9.84 5.66 -14.34
C SER A 116 -11.13 5.03 -14.84
N THR A 117 -11.33 4.94 -16.16
CA THR A 117 -12.57 4.40 -16.73
C THR A 117 -12.69 2.92 -16.45
N GLU A 118 -11.61 2.17 -16.66
CA GLU A 118 -11.57 0.72 -16.38
C GLU A 118 -11.81 0.44 -14.90
N VAL A 119 -11.13 1.17 -14.01
CA VAL A 119 -11.29 1.02 -12.56
C VAL A 119 -12.71 1.42 -12.10
N ALA A 120 -13.27 2.50 -12.65
CA ALA A 120 -14.63 2.94 -12.33
C ALA A 120 -15.69 1.91 -12.70
N ASP A 121 -15.50 1.20 -13.82
CA ASP A 121 -16.43 0.15 -14.26
C ASP A 121 -16.37 -1.07 -13.34
N LEU A 122 -15.18 -1.45 -12.88
CA LEU A 122 -15.01 -2.56 -11.93
C LEU A 122 -15.61 -2.25 -10.55
N LEU A 123 -15.51 -1.00 -10.08
CA LEU A 123 -16.12 -0.56 -8.82
C LEU A 123 -17.66 -0.66 -8.81
N LYS A 124 -18.32 -0.75 -9.98
CA LYS A 124 -19.78 -0.94 -10.08
C LYS A 124 -20.22 -2.39 -9.81
N TYR A 125 -19.30 -3.34 -9.80
CA TYR A 125 -19.57 -4.77 -9.63
C TYR A 125 -18.80 -5.37 -8.44
N PRO A 126 -19.08 -4.94 -7.19
CA PRO A 126 -18.47 -5.50 -5.99
C PRO A 126 -18.99 -6.91 -5.62
#